data_AF-A0A7S2JA98-F1
#
_entry.id   AF-A0A7S2JA98-F1
#
_cell.length_a   1.000
_cell.length_b   1.000
_cell.length_c   1.000
_cell.angle_alpha   90.00
_cell.angle_beta   90.00
_cell.angle_gamma   90.00
#
_symmetry.space_group_name_H-M   'P 1'
#
loop_
_entity.id
_entity.type
_entity.pdbx_description
1 polymer ?
#
loop_
_entity_poly.entity_id
_entity_poly.type
_entity_poly.pdbx_seq_one_letter_code
_entity_poly.pdbx_strand_id
1 'polypeptide(L)'
;GNWCTDPEQCLERSSTFLGSSATWPERPANSTWAPGWDIGADGLMSATDGPLRDWSAVWVMYCDGSSFTSHREAPLLVNQTPVHMRGRKVLDAVLDDLVTTHGLAQAETVLLSGTSSGGMAVFYHAGRVRAKLPATVRLLAAPDAGLFPDAALPPGRAAFRDAIKGLVPFFNISAEVGGGGEYPGTDAGCVEQHAAANETWRCLYAEYALPHIAGVPFF
;
A
#
# COMPACT_ATOMS: atom_id res chain seq x y z
N GLY A 1 -5.95 0.72 -7.97
CA GLY A 1 -6.74 1.95 -8.12
C GLY A 1 -5.92 3.24 -8.15
N ASN A 2 -4.80 3.27 -8.88
CA ASN A 2 -3.94 4.44 -9.14
C ASN A 2 -3.55 5.30 -7.92
N TRP A 3 -2.76 6.34 -8.18
CA TRP A 3 -2.44 7.40 -7.24
C TRP A 3 -3.11 8.70 -7.69
N CYS A 4 -3.23 9.67 -6.79
CA CYS A 4 -3.36 11.07 -7.21
C CYS A 4 -1.96 11.66 -7.37
N THR A 5 -1.73 12.48 -8.40
CA THR A 5 -0.36 12.89 -8.78
C THR A 5 -0.10 14.39 -8.63
N ASP A 6 -1.14 15.17 -8.32
CA ASP A 6 -1.07 16.60 -8.03
C ASP A 6 -2.17 17.00 -7.01
N PRO A 7 -2.09 18.21 -6.41
CA PRO A 7 -3.04 18.64 -5.39
C PRO A 7 -4.49 18.62 -5.83
N GLU A 8 -4.80 19.09 -7.04
CA GLU A 8 -6.16 19.17 -7.59
C GLU A 8 -6.76 17.78 -7.79
N GLN A 9 -6.00 16.84 -8.37
CA GLN A 9 -6.40 15.43 -8.48
C GLN A 9 -6.63 14.79 -7.12
N CYS A 10 -5.79 15.09 -6.12
CA CYS A 10 -5.98 14.55 -4.78
C CYS A 10 -7.25 15.13 -4.12
N LEU A 11 -7.55 16.41 -4.34
CA LEU A 11 -8.79 17.03 -3.86
C LEU A 11 -10.01 16.39 -4.53
N GLU A 12 -10.02 16.25 -5.86
CA GLU A 12 -11.10 15.60 -6.59
C GLU A 12 -11.31 14.17 -6.08
N ARG A 13 -10.22 13.40 -6.01
CA ARG A 13 -10.23 12.02 -5.51
C ARG A 13 -10.76 11.92 -4.09
N SER A 14 -10.46 12.88 -3.21
CA SER A 14 -10.91 12.89 -1.81
C SER A 14 -12.43 12.85 -1.65
N SER A 15 -13.18 13.27 -2.68
CA SER A 15 -14.64 13.22 -2.69
C SER A 15 -15.22 11.88 -3.19
N THR A 16 -14.37 10.95 -3.62
CA THR A 16 -14.77 9.68 -4.24
C THR A 16 -14.58 8.49 -3.29
N PHE A 17 -15.08 7.33 -3.72
CA PHE A 17 -14.86 6.03 -3.06
C PHE A 17 -13.38 5.69 -2.81
N LEU A 18 -12.47 6.27 -3.60
CA LEU A 18 -11.02 6.04 -3.54
C LEU A 18 -10.25 7.10 -2.75
N GLY A 19 -10.95 8.05 -2.14
CA GLY A 19 -10.39 9.12 -1.31
C GLY A 19 -11.14 9.38 -0.01
N SER A 20 -12.30 8.73 0.18
CA SER A 20 -13.11 8.87 1.38
C SER A 20 -13.90 7.60 1.69
N SER A 21 -14.02 7.28 2.98
CA SER A 21 -14.85 6.20 3.49
C SER A 21 -16.32 6.59 3.67
N ALA A 22 -16.69 7.86 3.45
CA ALA A 22 -18.06 8.35 3.68
C ALA A 22 -19.13 7.67 2.83
N THR A 23 -18.73 7.01 1.75
CA THR A 23 -19.62 6.29 0.82
C THR A 23 -19.36 4.78 0.77
N TRP A 24 -18.50 4.27 1.65
CA TRP A 24 -18.24 2.83 1.71
C TRP A 24 -19.47 2.11 2.29
N PRO A 25 -19.92 1.00 1.67
CA PRO A 25 -20.98 0.20 2.26
C PRO A 25 -20.44 -0.54 3.49
N GLU A 26 -21.32 -0.88 4.44
CA GLU A 26 -20.94 -1.67 5.63
C GLU A 26 -20.41 -3.07 5.26
N ARG A 27 -20.86 -3.61 4.13
CA ARG A 27 -20.49 -4.94 3.61
C ARG A 27 -20.51 -4.96 2.08
N PRO A 28 -19.71 -5.82 1.42
CA PRO A 28 -19.74 -5.93 -0.02
C PRO A 28 -21.06 -6.55 -0.47
N ALA A 29 -21.59 -6.12 -1.62
CA ALA A 29 -22.77 -6.73 -2.23
C ALA A 29 -22.31 -7.76 -3.26
N ASN A 30 -22.67 -9.03 -3.09
CA ASN A 30 -22.25 -10.14 -3.98
C ASN A 30 -20.75 -10.11 -4.27
N SER A 31 -19.93 -10.07 -3.21
CA SER A 31 -18.47 -10.04 -3.32
C SER A 31 -17.90 -8.82 -4.06
N THR A 32 -18.67 -7.75 -4.20
CA THR A 32 -18.26 -6.54 -4.90
C THR A 32 -18.42 -5.32 -3.98
N TRP A 33 -17.37 -4.53 -3.82
CA TRP A 33 -17.41 -3.29 -3.02
C TRP A 33 -17.97 -2.10 -3.80
N ALA A 34 -17.71 -2.06 -5.11
CA ALA A 34 -18.18 -1.06 -6.05
C ALA A 34 -18.18 -1.65 -7.47
N PRO A 35 -18.94 -1.12 -8.44
CA PRO A 35 -18.90 -1.62 -9.81
C PRO A 35 -17.47 -1.76 -10.35
N GLY A 36 -17.07 -2.98 -10.73
CA GLY A 36 -15.71 -3.30 -11.19
C GLY A 36 -14.67 -3.57 -10.08
N TRP A 37 -15.08 -3.65 -8.82
CA TRP A 37 -14.25 -3.93 -7.66
C TRP A 37 -14.71 -5.21 -6.94
N ASP A 38 -14.45 -6.33 -7.61
CA ASP A 38 -14.59 -7.67 -7.03
C ASP A 38 -13.55 -7.87 -5.92
N ILE A 39 -13.97 -8.45 -4.80
CA ILE A 39 -13.07 -8.80 -3.68
C ILE A 39 -12.27 -10.08 -3.96
N GLY A 40 -12.39 -10.63 -5.16
CA GLY A 40 -11.73 -11.86 -5.57
C GLY A 40 -12.38 -13.07 -4.90
N ALA A 41 -13.71 -13.07 -4.75
CA ALA A 41 -14.42 -14.24 -4.20
C ALA A 41 -14.51 -15.42 -5.19
N ASP A 42 -13.82 -15.32 -6.32
CA ASP A 42 -13.55 -16.38 -7.28
C ASP A 42 -12.05 -16.77 -7.25
N GLY A 43 -11.71 -17.94 -7.79
CA GLY A 43 -10.31 -18.40 -7.84
C GLY A 43 -9.78 -18.89 -6.49
N LEU A 44 -8.65 -18.32 -6.01
CA LEU A 44 -7.99 -18.82 -4.79
C LEU A 44 -8.89 -18.76 -3.56
N MET A 45 -9.70 -17.69 -3.45
CA MET A 45 -10.65 -17.46 -2.35
C MET A 45 -12.07 -17.93 -2.70
N SER A 46 -12.26 -18.65 -3.80
CA SER A 46 -13.56 -19.22 -4.18
C SER A 46 -14.16 -20.03 -3.04
N ALA A 47 -15.38 -19.68 -2.61
CA ALA A 47 -16.05 -20.37 -1.51
C ALA A 47 -16.41 -21.83 -1.85
N THR A 48 -16.45 -22.21 -3.13
CA THR A 48 -16.86 -23.56 -3.56
C THR A 48 -15.69 -24.54 -3.66
N ASP A 49 -14.61 -24.13 -4.29
CA ASP A 49 -13.50 -24.99 -4.71
C ASP A 49 -12.13 -24.33 -4.55
N GLY A 50 -12.09 -23.11 -4.01
CA GLY A 50 -10.86 -22.38 -3.78
C GLY A 50 -9.97 -23.10 -2.75
N PRO A 51 -8.64 -23.17 -2.97
CA PRO A 51 -7.72 -23.71 -1.98
C PRO A 51 -7.66 -22.89 -0.69
N LEU A 52 -8.07 -21.62 -0.72
CA LEU A 52 -8.11 -20.72 0.45
C LEU A 52 -9.53 -20.49 0.99
N ARG A 53 -10.52 -21.27 0.55
CA ARG A 53 -11.94 -21.07 0.91
C ARG A 53 -12.23 -21.08 2.41
N ASP A 54 -11.40 -21.77 3.19
CA ASP A 54 -11.54 -21.93 4.63
C ASP A 54 -10.69 -20.89 5.43
N TRP A 55 -10.03 -19.95 4.73
CA TRP A 55 -9.23 -18.90 5.36
C TRP A 55 -10.10 -17.72 5.83
N SER A 56 -9.63 -17.02 6.86
CA SER A 56 -10.19 -15.71 7.21
C SER A 56 -9.77 -14.67 6.17
N ALA A 57 -10.74 -13.96 5.60
CA ALA A 57 -10.49 -12.92 4.60
C ALA A 57 -10.60 -11.52 5.23
N VAL A 58 -9.60 -10.68 4.96
CA VAL A 58 -9.60 -9.27 5.34
C VAL A 58 -9.40 -8.43 4.09
N TRP A 59 -10.29 -7.47 3.87
CA TRP A 59 -10.15 -6.51 2.79
C TRP A 59 -9.83 -5.13 3.35
N VAL A 60 -8.60 -4.64 3.09
CA VAL A 60 -8.19 -3.29 3.49
C VAL A 60 -8.56 -2.31 2.39
N MET A 61 -9.57 -1.49 2.66
CA MET A 61 -10.08 -0.50 1.71
C MET A 61 -9.05 0.61 1.44
N TYR A 62 -8.92 0.99 0.17
CA TYR A 62 -7.89 1.93 -0.32
C TYR A 62 -8.47 3.34 -0.53
N CYS A 63 -8.19 4.27 0.39
CA CYS A 63 -8.61 5.68 0.31
C CYS A 63 -7.46 6.71 0.38
N ASP A 64 -6.21 6.32 0.56
CA ASP A 64 -5.12 7.29 0.76
C ASP A 64 -4.54 7.84 -0.55
N GLY A 65 -4.79 7.15 -1.68
CA GLY A 65 -4.31 7.57 -2.99
C GLY A 65 -2.79 7.47 -3.19
N SER A 66 -2.07 6.73 -2.33
CA SER A 66 -0.61 6.65 -2.34
C SER A 66 -0.05 5.25 -2.06
N SER A 67 -0.82 4.17 -2.29
CA SER A 67 -0.44 2.80 -1.89
C SER A 67 0.01 2.69 -0.42
N PHE A 68 -0.65 3.42 0.47
CA PHE A 68 -0.33 3.52 1.90
C PHE A 68 1.09 4.07 2.21
N THR A 69 1.76 4.72 1.25
CA THR A 69 3.13 5.23 1.45
C THR A 69 3.16 6.65 2.05
N SER A 70 2.10 7.44 1.85
CA SER A 70 2.12 8.85 2.23
C SER A 70 2.04 9.08 3.74
N HIS A 71 2.75 10.10 4.20
CA HIS A 71 2.50 10.71 5.50
C HIS A 71 2.99 12.14 5.54
N ARG A 72 2.06 13.09 5.61
CA ARG A 72 2.37 14.49 5.93
C ARG A 72 1.83 14.80 7.32
N GLU A 73 2.53 15.58 8.14
CA GLU A 73 1.97 15.95 9.45
C GLU A 73 0.82 16.96 9.30
N ALA A 74 1.02 17.99 8.47
CA ALA A 74 -0.02 18.93 8.06
C ALA A 74 -0.76 18.45 6.80
N PRO A 75 -2.07 18.71 6.66
CA PRO A 75 -2.78 18.47 5.41
C PRO A 75 -2.26 19.41 4.30
N LEU A 76 -2.45 19.02 3.04
CA LEU A 76 -2.34 19.97 1.94
C LEU A 76 -3.59 20.84 1.90
N LEU A 77 -3.44 22.16 1.74
CA LEU A 77 -4.57 23.05 1.50
C LEU A 77 -4.71 23.28 0.00
N VAL A 78 -5.78 22.74 -0.58
CA VAL A 78 -6.11 22.89 -2.00
C VAL A 78 -7.43 23.63 -2.07
N ASN A 79 -7.43 24.86 -2.62
CA ASN A 79 -8.61 25.74 -2.62
C ASN A 79 -9.26 25.87 -1.23
N GLN A 80 -8.43 26.12 -0.21
CA GLN A 80 -8.85 26.22 1.21
C GLN A 80 -9.45 24.92 1.80
N THR A 81 -9.44 23.82 1.06
CA THR A 81 -9.91 22.51 1.52
C THR A 81 -8.72 21.65 1.97
N PRO A 82 -8.74 21.10 3.20
CA PRO A 82 -7.67 20.22 3.67
C PRO A 82 -7.76 18.83 3.03
N VAL A 83 -6.66 18.38 2.44
CA VAL A 83 -6.47 17.02 1.91
C VAL A 83 -5.43 16.31 2.77
N HIS A 84 -5.86 15.23 3.43
CA HIS A 84 -5.01 14.47 4.35
C HIS A 84 -4.27 13.35 3.65
N MET A 85 -2.94 13.42 3.67
CA MET A 85 -2.05 12.35 3.20
C MET A 85 -1.56 11.56 4.40
N ARG A 86 -2.22 10.43 4.69
CA ARG A 86 -2.03 9.63 5.91
C ARG A 86 -1.93 8.13 5.63
N GLY A 87 -1.62 7.72 4.40
CA GLY A 87 -1.59 6.31 3.99
C GLY A 87 -0.84 5.42 4.98
N ARG A 88 0.35 5.83 5.41
CA ARG A 88 1.16 5.07 6.38
C ARG A 88 0.46 4.88 7.72
N LYS A 89 -0.14 5.96 8.24
CA LYS A 89 -0.84 5.94 9.54
C LYS A 89 -2.13 5.13 9.49
N VAL A 90 -2.84 5.19 8.37
CA VAL A 90 -4.02 4.36 8.13
C VAL A 90 -3.63 2.89 8.13
N LEU A 91 -2.58 2.51 7.40
CA LEU A 91 -2.12 1.12 7.37
C LEU A 91 -1.63 0.64 8.75
N ASP A 92 -0.86 1.46 9.47
CA ASP A 92 -0.41 1.11 10.82
C ASP A 92 -1.58 0.85 11.76
N ALA A 93 -2.59 1.72 11.76
CA ALA A 93 -3.78 1.58 12.60
C ALA A 93 -4.60 0.33 12.24
N VAL A 94 -4.76 0.04 10.94
CA VAL A 94 -5.46 -1.17 10.47
C VAL A 94 -4.70 -2.42 10.90
N LEU A 95 -3.38 -2.46 10.71
CA LEU A 95 -2.57 -3.62 11.11
C LEU A 95 -2.57 -3.83 12.62
N ASP A 96 -2.49 -2.75 13.41
CA ASP A 96 -2.58 -2.83 14.86
C ASP A 96 -3.91 -3.44 15.30
N ASP A 97 -5.04 -2.94 14.79
CA ASP A 97 -6.36 -3.47 15.13
C ASP A 97 -6.53 -4.93 14.71
N LEU A 98 -6.04 -5.31 13.52
CA LEU A 98 -6.09 -6.69 13.08
C LEU A 98 -5.31 -7.65 13.99
N VAL A 99 -4.10 -7.22 14.40
CA VAL A 99 -3.22 -7.99 15.28
C VAL A 99 -3.77 -8.07 16.69
N THR A 100 -4.27 -6.97 17.25
CA THR A 100 -4.68 -6.91 18.66
C THR A 100 -6.10 -7.38 18.90
N THR A 101 -7.00 -7.17 17.93
CA THR A 101 -8.45 -7.31 18.12
C THR A 101 -9.06 -8.40 17.25
N HIS A 102 -8.54 -8.61 16.03
CA HIS A 102 -9.17 -9.49 15.04
C HIS A 102 -8.41 -10.80 14.76
N GLY A 103 -7.60 -11.26 15.70
CA GLY A 103 -7.06 -12.61 15.65
C GLY A 103 -5.84 -12.80 14.75
N LEU A 104 -5.34 -11.75 14.10
CA LEU A 104 -4.24 -11.88 13.13
C LEU A 104 -2.93 -12.33 13.80
N ALA A 105 -2.73 -12.02 15.09
CA ALA A 105 -1.61 -12.50 15.88
C ALA A 105 -1.62 -14.02 16.13
N GLN A 106 -2.78 -14.66 16.04
CA GLN A 106 -2.97 -16.09 16.28
C GLN A 106 -3.05 -16.90 14.99
N ALA A 107 -2.95 -16.25 13.82
CA ALA A 107 -2.94 -16.93 12.54
C ALA A 107 -1.72 -17.87 12.42
N GLU A 108 -1.91 -19.04 11.80
CA GLU A 108 -0.76 -19.89 11.43
C GLU A 108 0.02 -19.27 10.28
N THR A 109 -0.70 -18.84 9.25
CA THR A 109 -0.16 -18.21 8.05
C THR A 109 -0.99 -16.99 7.68
N VAL A 110 -0.31 -15.92 7.29
CA VAL A 110 -0.90 -14.71 6.71
C VAL A 110 -0.42 -14.61 5.27
N LEU A 111 -1.36 -14.50 4.33
CA LEU A 111 -1.08 -14.19 2.93
C LEU A 111 -1.41 -12.71 2.69
N LEU A 112 -0.37 -11.89 2.51
CA LEU A 112 -0.50 -10.48 2.14
C LEU A 112 -0.61 -10.37 0.62
N SER A 113 -1.75 -9.88 0.13
CA SER A 113 -1.99 -9.69 -1.30
C SER A 113 -2.65 -8.34 -1.58
N GLY A 114 -2.62 -7.96 -2.85
CA GLY A 114 -3.29 -6.77 -3.38
C GLY A 114 -3.04 -6.65 -4.88
N THR A 115 -3.94 -5.94 -5.57
CA THR A 115 -3.91 -5.78 -7.03
C THR A 115 -3.53 -4.36 -7.44
N SER A 116 -2.71 -4.18 -8.48
CA SER A 116 -2.33 -2.87 -9.03
C SER A 116 -1.62 -2.02 -7.97
N SER A 117 -2.21 -0.87 -7.56
CA SER A 117 -1.69 -0.06 -6.45
C SER A 117 -1.64 -0.83 -5.11
N GLY A 118 -2.51 -1.82 -4.91
CA GLY A 118 -2.44 -2.73 -3.78
C GLY A 118 -1.27 -3.70 -3.90
N GLY A 119 -0.96 -4.20 -5.10
CA GLY A 119 0.20 -5.07 -5.34
C GLY A 119 1.52 -4.33 -5.10
N MET A 120 1.60 -3.07 -5.52
CA MET A 120 2.70 -2.17 -5.14
C MET A 120 2.82 -2.02 -3.62
N ALA A 121 1.68 -1.85 -2.92
CA ALA A 121 1.67 -1.76 -1.46
C ALA A 121 2.20 -3.03 -0.77
N VAL A 122 1.99 -4.22 -1.35
CA VAL A 122 2.59 -5.47 -0.85
C VAL A 122 4.13 -5.37 -0.86
N PHE A 123 4.73 -4.92 -1.96
CA PHE A 123 6.18 -4.69 -2.02
C PHE A 123 6.62 -3.62 -1.01
N TYR A 124 5.89 -2.52 -0.85
CA TYR A 124 6.33 -1.44 0.04
C TYR A 124 6.23 -1.78 1.53
N HIS A 125 5.27 -2.62 1.91
CA HIS A 125 4.86 -2.79 3.30
C HIS A 125 5.01 -4.22 3.83
N ALA A 126 5.47 -5.20 3.05
CA ALA A 126 5.66 -6.56 3.54
C ALA A 126 6.57 -6.64 4.78
N GLY A 127 7.66 -5.86 4.82
CA GLY A 127 8.51 -5.75 6.01
C GLY A 127 7.77 -5.16 7.22
N ARG A 128 6.94 -4.14 7.00
CA ARG A 128 6.09 -3.51 8.02
C ARG A 128 5.05 -4.50 8.58
N VAL A 129 4.40 -5.28 7.73
CA VAL A 129 3.46 -6.34 8.14
C VAL A 129 4.19 -7.41 8.94
N ARG A 130 5.36 -7.87 8.48
CA ARG A 130 6.19 -8.83 9.22
C ARG A 130 6.57 -8.32 10.61
N ALA A 131 6.88 -7.04 10.76
CA ALA A 131 7.22 -6.43 12.05
C ALA A 131 6.04 -6.37 13.04
N LYS A 132 4.79 -6.32 12.54
CA LYS A 132 3.56 -6.33 13.37
C LYS A 132 3.17 -7.73 13.84
N LEU A 133 3.57 -8.77 13.10
CA LEU A 133 3.16 -10.15 13.37
C LEU A 133 4.11 -10.85 14.36
N PRO A 134 3.61 -11.75 15.23
CA PRO A 134 4.47 -12.63 16.02
C PRO A 134 5.40 -13.48 15.13
N ALA A 135 6.55 -13.87 15.66
CA ALA A 135 7.54 -14.67 14.92
C ALA A 135 7.03 -16.08 14.56
N THR A 136 6.02 -16.58 15.27
CA THR A 136 5.35 -17.86 14.99
C THR A 136 4.43 -17.81 13.78
N VAL A 137 4.00 -16.62 13.35
CA VAL A 137 3.11 -16.45 12.21
C VAL A 137 3.92 -16.41 10.92
N ARG A 138 3.64 -17.34 10.01
CA ARG A 138 4.27 -17.35 8.68
C ARG A 138 3.64 -16.26 7.81
N LEU A 139 4.45 -15.32 7.33
CA LEU A 139 4.00 -14.33 6.35
C LEU A 139 4.40 -14.76 4.93
N LEU A 140 3.44 -14.71 4.01
CA LEU A 140 3.60 -14.89 2.58
C LEU A 140 3.12 -13.62 1.85
N ALA A 141 3.72 -13.30 0.71
CA ALA A 141 3.34 -12.15 -0.11
C ALA A 141 2.98 -12.59 -1.54
N ALA A 142 1.85 -12.10 -2.06
CA ALA A 142 1.38 -12.36 -3.42
C ALA A 142 0.92 -11.04 -4.08
N PRO A 143 1.85 -10.20 -4.56
CA PRO A 143 1.52 -8.96 -5.25
C PRO A 143 0.95 -9.24 -6.64
N ASP A 144 -0.30 -8.86 -6.89
CA ASP A 144 -0.94 -8.97 -8.21
C ASP A 144 -0.84 -7.65 -8.97
N ALA A 145 -0.41 -7.68 -10.23
CA ALA A 145 -0.24 -6.53 -11.11
C ALA A 145 0.50 -5.32 -10.47
N GLY A 146 1.40 -5.61 -9.50
CA GLY A 146 2.10 -4.60 -8.70
C GLY A 146 3.55 -4.36 -9.10
N LEU A 147 4.10 -5.19 -10.00
CA LEU A 147 5.47 -5.07 -10.48
C LEU A 147 5.53 -4.09 -11.65
N PHE A 148 6.04 -2.89 -11.39
CA PHE A 148 6.35 -1.90 -12.42
C PHE A 148 7.87 -1.80 -12.56
N PRO A 149 8.48 -2.18 -13.69
CA PRO A 149 9.93 -2.14 -13.83
C PRO A 149 10.44 -0.72 -14.08
N ASP A 150 11.62 -0.40 -13.56
CA ASP A 150 12.39 0.81 -13.83
C ASP A 150 13.04 0.74 -15.23
N ALA A 151 12.19 0.69 -16.25
CA ALA A 151 12.60 0.55 -17.63
C ALA A 151 12.51 1.88 -18.39
N ALA A 152 13.43 2.06 -19.35
CA ALA A 152 13.30 3.12 -20.33
C ALA A 152 12.06 2.88 -21.21
N LEU A 153 11.29 3.94 -21.47
CA LEU A 153 10.14 3.88 -22.37
C LEU A 153 10.53 4.33 -23.78
N PRO A 154 9.80 3.88 -24.82
CA PRO A 154 9.96 4.40 -26.17
C PRO A 154 9.77 5.92 -26.22
N PRO A 155 10.40 6.62 -27.19
CA PRO A 155 10.21 8.06 -27.40
C PRO A 155 8.73 8.43 -27.48
N GLY A 156 8.34 9.53 -26.82
CA GLY A 156 6.96 10.04 -26.82
C GLY A 156 6.05 9.49 -25.71
N ARG A 157 6.54 8.61 -24.84
CA ARG A 157 5.82 8.22 -23.61
C ARG A 157 6.41 8.90 -22.39
N ALA A 158 5.54 9.41 -21.51
CA ALA A 158 5.96 9.98 -20.22
C ALA A 158 6.62 8.90 -19.36
N ALA A 159 7.82 9.18 -18.84
CA ALA A 159 8.56 8.24 -18.03
C ALA A 159 7.84 8.04 -16.68
N PHE A 160 7.41 6.81 -16.40
CA PHE A 160 6.88 6.42 -15.09
C PHE A 160 7.85 6.80 -13.95
N ARG A 161 9.15 6.75 -14.24
CA ARG A 161 10.23 7.20 -13.36
C ARG A 161 10.08 8.65 -12.90
N ASP A 162 9.72 9.56 -13.80
CA ASP A 162 9.61 10.99 -13.46
C ASP A 162 8.39 11.23 -12.57
N ALA A 163 7.29 10.50 -12.82
CA ALA A 163 6.13 10.51 -11.92
C ALA A 163 6.53 10.01 -10.52
N ILE A 164 7.18 8.84 -10.42
CA ILE A 164 7.64 8.29 -9.13
C ILE A 164 8.58 9.27 -8.38
N LYS A 165 9.51 9.92 -9.09
CA LYS A 165 10.39 10.94 -8.50
C LYS A 165 9.62 12.11 -7.92
N GLY A 166 8.58 12.60 -8.61
CA GLY A 166 7.73 13.68 -8.13
C GLY A 166 6.88 13.29 -6.91
N LEU A 167 6.48 12.02 -6.82
CA LEU A 167 5.61 11.53 -5.74
C LEU A 167 6.31 11.45 -4.38
N VAL A 168 7.62 11.14 -4.34
CA VAL A 168 8.38 11.04 -3.09
C VAL A 168 8.27 12.31 -2.22
N PRO A 169 8.62 13.51 -2.70
CA PRO A 169 8.48 14.73 -1.91
C PRO A 169 7.01 15.16 -1.74
N PHE A 170 6.15 14.88 -2.72
CA PHE A 170 4.72 15.23 -2.66
C PHE A 170 4.02 14.51 -1.49
N PHE A 171 4.15 13.19 -1.43
CA PHE A 171 3.57 12.34 -0.40
C PHE A 171 4.41 12.23 0.87
N ASN A 172 5.61 12.83 0.88
CA ASN A 172 6.56 12.78 1.99
C ASN A 172 6.92 11.32 2.37
N ILE A 173 7.21 10.51 1.35
CA ILE A 173 7.39 9.04 1.47
C ILE A 173 8.68 8.71 2.23
N SER A 174 9.76 9.38 1.90
CA SER A 174 11.09 9.07 2.44
C SER A 174 11.43 9.83 3.71
N ALA A 175 10.54 10.68 4.21
CA ALA A 175 10.80 11.38 5.45
C ALA A 175 10.69 10.42 6.63
N GLU A 176 11.82 10.27 7.32
CA GLU A 176 11.84 9.97 8.75
C GLU A 176 11.26 11.20 9.44
N VAL A 177 10.08 11.06 10.04
CA VAL A 177 9.62 12.11 10.94
C VAL A 177 10.49 12.00 12.18
N GLY A 178 11.38 12.98 12.33
CA GLY A 178 12.62 12.87 13.09
C GLY A 178 12.51 12.35 14.52
N GLY A 179 13.56 11.66 14.96
CA GLY A 179 13.97 11.55 16.35
C GLY A 179 13.00 10.89 17.33
N GLY A 180 11.99 10.15 16.87
CA GLY A 180 10.95 9.59 17.75
C GLY A 180 10.24 8.31 17.31
N GLY A 181 10.67 7.65 16.23
CA GLY A 181 10.20 6.28 15.90
C GLY A 181 9.20 6.14 14.75
N GLU A 182 9.14 7.07 13.80
CA GLU A 182 8.37 6.86 12.56
C GLU A 182 9.24 6.39 11.38
N TYR A 183 8.91 5.19 10.89
CA TYR A 183 9.53 4.55 9.71
C TYR A 183 9.07 5.20 8.40
N PRO A 184 9.88 5.16 7.31
CA PRO A 184 9.49 5.67 6.01
C PRO A 184 8.25 4.97 5.43
N GLY A 185 7.66 5.58 4.40
CA GLY A 185 6.48 5.07 3.68
C GLY A 185 6.73 3.80 2.87
N THR A 186 7.97 3.34 2.78
CA THR A 186 8.42 2.10 2.15
C THR A 186 9.39 1.39 3.10
N ASP A 187 10.09 0.34 2.63
CA ASP A 187 11.13 -0.32 3.41
C ASP A 187 12.24 0.66 3.86
N ALA A 188 12.60 0.59 5.14
CA ALA A 188 13.57 1.50 5.74
C ALA A 188 15.01 1.24 5.27
N GLY A 189 15.41 -0.02 5.10
CA GLY A 189 16.74 -0.37 4.60
C GLY A 189 16.94 0.09 3.16
N CYS A 190 15.89 0.00 2.34
CA CYS A 190 15.93 0.56 0.98
C CYS A 190 16.13 2.08 1.00
N VAL A 191 15.36 2.79 1.83
CA VAL A 191 15.45 4.25 1.93
C VAL A 191 16.84 4.65 2.42
N GLU A 192 17.38 3.99 3.44
CA GLU A 192 18.73 4.23 3.95
C GLU A 192 19.80 4.05 2.85
N GLN A 193 19.72 2.95 2.09
CA GLN A 193 20.66 2.67 1.00
C GLN A 193 20.68 3.77 -0.07
N HIS A 194 19.52 4.36 -0.38
CA HIS A 194 19.38 5.30 -1.50
C HIS A 194 19.31 6.78 -1.07
N ALA A 195 19.31 7.06 0.24
CA ALA A 195 19.21 8.42 0.78
C ALA A 195 20.39 9.33 0.38
N ALA A 196 21.63 8.83 0.50
CA ALA A 196 22.84 9.62 0.23
C ALA A 196 22.94 10.12 -1.23
N ALA A 197 22.34 9.38 -2.16
CA ALA A 197 22.30 9.72 -3.58
C ALA A 197 21.07 10.57 -3.96
N ASN A 198 20.18 10.89 -3.01
CA ASN A 198 18.87 11.48 -3.27
C ASN A 198 18.03 10.62 -4.27
N GLU A 199 18.12 9.29 -4.13
CA GLU A 199 17.49 8.32 -5.03
C GLU A 199 16.45 7.44 -4.32
N THR A 200 15.90 7.87 -3.19
CA THR A 200 14.92 7.09 -2.42
C THR A 200 13.65 6.75 -3.20
N TRP A 201 13.39 7.44 -4.31
CA TRP A 201 12.35 7.08 -5.29
C TRP A 201 12.52 5.68 -5.88
N ARG A 202 13.73 5.12 -5.88
CA ARG A 202 13.99 3.72 -6.25
C ARG A 202 13.23 2.74 -5.35
N CYS A 203 12.93 3.10 -4.11
CA CYS A 203 12.18 2.23 -3.20
C CYS A 203 10.69 2.09 -3.53
N LEU A 204 10.21 2.83 -4.55
CA LEU A 204 8.89 2.61 -5.17
C LEU A 204 8.94 1.63 -6.35
N TYR A 205 10.10 1.06 -6.64
CA TYR A 205 10.29 0.01 -7.63
C TYR A 205 10.62 -1.30 -6.89
N ALA A 206 9.90 -2.36 -7.24
CA ALA A 206 10.02 -3.65 -6.57
C ALA A 206 11.45 -4.21 -6.65
N GLU A 207 12.15 -4.03 -7.77
CA GLU A 207 13.51 -4.53 -7.94
C GLU A 207 14.54 -3.94 -6.96
N TYR A 208 14.31 -2.73 -6.44
CA TYR A 208 15.19 -2.12 -5.43
C TYR A 208 14.68 -2.34 -4.01
N ALA A 209 13.36 -2.51 -3.82
CA ALA A 209 12.78 -2.76 -2.50
C ALA A 209 12.99 -4.21 -2.04
N LEU A 210 12.84 -5.19 -2.94
CA LEU A 210 12.88 -6.62 -2.63
C LEU A 210 14.14 -7.09 -1.87
N PRO A 211 15.36 -6.63 -2.19
CA PRO A 211 16.57 -7.00 -1.43
C PRO A 211 16.51 -6.67 0.07
N HIS A 212 15.69 -5.70 0.47
CA HIS A 212 15.59 -5.26 1.87
C HIS A 212 14.45 -5.95 2.63
N ILE A 213 13.56 -6.64 1.94
CA ILE A 213 12.41 -7.35 2.52
C ILE A 213 12.77 -8.83 2.70
N ALA A 214 13.92 -9.09 3.33
CA ALA A 214 14.42 -10.43 3.52
C ALA A 214 13.50 -11.24 4.47
N GLY A 215 13.25 -12.51 4.13
CA GLY A 215 12.51 -13.44 4.99
C GLY A 215 11.00 -13.50 4.78
N VAL A 216 10.44 -12.70 3.86
CA VAL A 216 9.06 -12.86 3.38
C VAL A 216 9.10 -13.51 2.00
N PRO A 217 8.60 -14.75 1.81
CA PRO A 217 8.49 -15.33 0.48
C PRO A 217 7.45 -14.59 -0.37
N PHE A 218 7.84 -14.23 -1.60
CA PHE A 218 6.98 -13.65 -2.62
C PHE A 218 6.62 -14.70 -3.68
N PHE A 219 5.38 -14.65 -4.19
CA PHE A 219 4.88 -15.47 -5.29
C PHE A 219 4.57 -14.61 -6.52
#